data_AF-A0A2G9PQB9-F1
#
_entry.id   AF-A0A2G9PQB9-F1
#
_cell.length_a   1.000
_cell.length_b   1.000
_cell.length_c   1.000
_cell.angle_alpha   90.00
_cell.angle_beta   90.00
_cell.angle_gamma   90.00
#
_symmetry.space_group_name_H-M   'P 1'
#
loop_
_entity.id
_entity.type
_entity.pdbx_description
1 polymer ?
#
loop_
_entity_poly.entity_id
_entity_poly.type
_entity_poly.pdbx_seq_one_letter_code
_entity_poly.pdbx_strand_id
1 'polypeptide(L)'
;MKNEILDLLEKSIGKKIIFTHIGDPDGMFSAVELCKVLDLSDIQVIPIDHMVLKDEVVSGILKKTDALAVIDIPPIGRSIKYYCDHHLSSKEQVEEYVLHGKIAHCYYDPKAPSAFSMVVKLAKILFNKTV
;
A
#
# COMPACT_ATOMS: atom_id res chain seq x y z
N MET A 1 -8.59 6.58 -12.25
CA MET A 1 -7.20 6.08 -12.08
C MET A 1 -6.13 7.16 -11.91
N LYS A 2 -5.71 7.94 -12.94
CA LYS A 2 -4.56 8.89 -12.79
C LYS A 2 -4.77 9.99 -11.74
N ASN A 3 -6.00 10.47 -11.56
CA ASN A 3 -6.32 11.55 -10.61
C ASN A 3 -6.54 11.02 -9.18
N GLU A 4 -7.08 9.80 -9.02
CA GLU A 4 -7.42 9.27 -7.69
C GLU A 4 -6.21 8.96 -6.83
N ILE A 5 -5.09 8.53 -7.42
CA ILE A 5 -3.87 8.23 -6.66
C ILE A 5 -3.13 9.52 -6.29
N LEU A 6 -3.06 10.51 -7.18
CA LEU A 6 -2.47 11.83 -6.88
C LEU A 6 -3.22 12.54 -5.75
N ASP A 7 -4.54 12.66 -5.86
CA ASP A 7 -5.41 13.27 -4.84
C ASP A 7 -5.26 12.57 -3.48
N LEU A 8 -4.91 11.30 -3.50
CA LEU A 8 -4.74 10.44 -2.35
C LEU A 8 -3.37 10.61 -1.69
N LEU A 9 -2.30 10.79 -2.48
CA LEU A 9 -0.99 11.19 -1.97
C LEU A 9 -1.07 12.55 -1.29
N GLU A 10 -1.74 13.51 -1.93
CA GLU A 10 -1.96 14.84 -1.36
C GLU A 10 -2.73 14.80 -0.03
N LYS A 11 -3.77 13.96 0.07
CA LYS A 11 -4.53 13.76 1.34
C LYS A 11 -3.74 13.00 2.42
N SER A 12 -2.56 12.50 2.10
CA SER A 12 -1.70 11.73 2.99
C SER A 12 -0.50 12.50 3.52
N ILE A 13 -0.23 13.70 2.96
CA ILE A 13 0.85 14.59 3.41
C ILE A 13 0.76 14.80 4.92
N GLY A 14 1.89 14.63 5.62
CA GLY A 14 2.00 14.78 7.07
C GLY A 14 1.45 13.61 7.90
N LYS A 15 0.96 12.53 7.26
CA LYS A 15 0.50 11.32 7.95
C LYS A 15 1.61 10.29 8.08
N LYS A 16 1.55 9.50 9.16
CA LYS A 16 2.35 8.29 9.35
C LYS A 16 1.57 7.07 8.86
N ILE A 17 2.08 6.41 7.84
CA ILE A 17 1.45 5.25 7.21
C ILE A 17 2.36 4.03 7.34
N ILE A 18 1.83 2.92 7.85
CA ILE A 18 2.54 1.64 7.84
C ILE A 18 2.27 0.91 6.54
N PHE A 19 3.33 0.39 5.93
CA PHE A 19 3.28 -0.37 4.69
C PHE A 19 3.60 -1.81 5.05
N THR A 20 2.57 -2.66 5.06
CA THR A 20 2.75 -4.07 5.38
C THR A 20 2.70 -4.95 4.14
N HIS A 21 3.56 -5.96 4.14
CA HIS A 21 3.80 -6.85 3.01
C HIS A 21 4.20 -8.24 3.50
N ILE A 22 4.23 -9.23 2.60
CA ILE A 22 4.84 -10.53 2.89
C ILE A 22 6.37 -10.42 2.78
N GLY A 23 7.10 -11.19 3.58
CA GLY A 23 8.56 -11.16 3.64
C GLY A 23 9.30 -11.68 2.41
N ASP A 24 8.66 -11.64 1.24
CA ASP A 24 9.30 -11.98 -0.03
C ASP A 24 9.90 -10.72 -0.70
N PRO A 25 10.74 -10.90 -1.73
CA PRO A 25 11.36 -9.78 -2.41
C PRO A 25 10.38 -8.83 -3.10
N ASP A 26 9.26 -9.32 -3.67
CA ASP A 26 8.31 -8.46 -4.40
C ASP A 26 7.60 -7.49 -3.45
N GLY A 27 7.07 -7.98 -2.33
CA GLY A 27 6.45 -7.16 -1.30
C GLY A 27 7.42 -6.16 -0.68
N MET A 28 8.63 -6.60 -0.33
CA MET A 28 9.66 -5.72 0.25
C MET A 28 10.09 -4.61 -0.71
N PHE A 29 10.42 -4.95 -1.97
CA PHE A 29 10.83 -3.94 -2.94
C PHE A 29 9.68 -3.01 -3.31
N SER A 30 8.44 -3.51 -3.36
CA SER A 30 7.24 -2.69 -3.57
C SER A 30 7.07 -1.65 -2.48
N ALA A 31 7.21 -2.07 -1.21
CA ALA A 31 7.12 -1.17 -0.07
C ALA A 31 8.22 -0.10 -0.11
N VAL A 32 9.47 -0.50 -0.36
CA VAL A 32 10.61 0.44 -0.46
C VAL A 32 10.44 1.43 -1.63
N GLU A 33 9.99 0.96 -2.79
CA GLU A 33 9.81 1.84 -3.94
C GLU A 33 8.65 2.81 -3.74
N LEU A 34 7.56 2.35 -3.11
CA LEU A 34 6.51 3.25 -2.67
C LEU A 34 7.05 4.29 -1.68
N CYS A 35 7.91 3.91 -0.71
CA CYS A 35 8.54 4.88 0.17
C CYS A 35 9.23 5.98 -0.64
N LYS A 36 10.01 5.67 -1.68
CA LYS A 36 10.68 6.69 -2.50
C LYS A 36 9.70 7.59 -3.25
N VAL A 37 8.61 7.03 -3.76
CA VAL A 37 7.55 7.79 -4.42
C VAL A 37 6.88 8.76 -3.44
N LEU A 38 6.73 8.33 -2.18
CA LEU A 38 6.00 9.04 -1.12
C LEU A 38 6.88 9.97 -0.28
N ASP A 39 8.18 9.73 -0.21
CA ASP A 39 9.18 10.57 0.46
C ASP A 39 9.24 11.98 -0.18
N LEU A 40 8.84 12.07 -1.45
CA LEU A 40 8.61 13.33 -2.15
C LEU A 40 7.36 14.09 -1.67
N SER A 41 6.56 13.51 -0.76
CA SER A 41 5.27 14.03 -0.32
C SER A 41 5.12 14.22 1.19
N ASP A 42 6.23 14.32 1.96
CA ASP A 42 6.19 14.48 3.43
C ASP A 42 5.37 13.40 4.16
N ILE A 43 5.39 12.17 3.64
CA ILE A 43 4.71 11.01 4.24
C ILE A 43 5.73 10.16 5.00
N GLN A 44 5.47 9.86 6.27
CA GLN A 44 6.30 8.91 7.01
C GLN A 44 5.85 7.48 6.75
N VAL A 45 6.69 6.72 6.04
CA VAL A 45 6.40 5.32 5.70
C VAL A 45 7.25 4.37 6.53
N ILE A 46 6.61 3.33 7.08
CA ILE A 46 7.30 2.26 7.84
C ILE A 46 6.99 0.91 7.18
N PRO A 47 7.94 0.30 6.45
CA PRO A 47 7.77 -1.05 5.90
C PRO A 47 7.85 -2.09 7.02
N ILE A 48 6.86 -2.98 7.11
CA ILE A 48 6.75 -3.99 8.16
C ILE A 48 6.26 -5.32 7.57
N ASP A 49 7.04 -6.38 7.73
CA ASP A 49 6.59 -7.73 7.40
C ASP A 49 5.32 -8.08 8.20
N HIS A 50 4.29 -8.57 7.49
CA HIS A 50 3.03 -8.96 8.09
C HIS A 50 3.17 -9.94 9.28
N MET A 51 4.22 -10.78 9.28
CA MET A 51 4.47 -11.75 10.35
C MET A 51 4.79 -11.08 11.68
N VAL A 52 5.41 -9.90 11.66
CA VAL A 52 5.77 -9.17 12.89
C VAL A 52 4.68 -8.21 13.37
N LEU A 53 3.56 -8.06 12.65
CA LEU A 53 2.44 -7.22 13.10
C LEU A 53 1.82 -7.67 14.42
N LYS A 54 2.01 -8.94 14.78
CA LYS A 54 1.53 -9.53 16.04
C LYS A 54 2.44 -9.26 17.24
N ASP A 55 3.66 -8.77 16.99
CA ASP A 55 4.59 -8.38 18.04
C ASP A 55 4.02 -7.18 18.84
N GLU A 56 4.13 -7.21 20.17
CA GLU A 56 3.53 -6.20 21.04
C GLU A 56 4.12 -4.80 20.81
N VAL A 57 5.41 -4.72 20.47
CA VAL A 57 6.09 -3.45 20.17
C VAL A 57 5.55 -2.89 18.86
N VAL A 58 5.45 -3.73 17.82
CA VAL A 58 4.90 -3.36 16.51
C VAL A 58 3.42 -2.97 16.61
N SER A 59 2.64 -3.68 17.44
CA SER A 59 1.25 -3.33 17.76
C SER A 59 1.13 -1.94 18.39
N GLY A 60 2.07 -1.58 19.27
CA GLY A 60 2.18 -0.24 19.84
C GLY A 60 2.47 0.84 18.80
N ILE A 61 3.22 0.52 17.75
CA ILE A 61 3.48 1.42 16.61
C ILE A 61 2.20 1.57 15.77
N LEU A 62 1.52 0.46 15.43
CA LEU A 62 0.27 0.47 14.65
C LEU A 62 -0.79 1.41 15.25
N LYS A 63 -0.93 1.40 16.59
CA LYS A 63 -1.87 2.29 17.30
C LYS A 63 -1.55 3.78 17.17
N LYS A 64 -0.31 4.14 16.84
CA LYS A 64 0.17 5.52 16.68
C LYS A 64 0.24 5.96 15.21
N THR A 65 -0.27 5.15 14.30
CA THR A 65 -0.25 5.44 12.86
C THR A 65 -1.61 5.92 12.39
N ASP A 66 -1.61 6.77 11.38
CA ASP A 66 -2.82 7.36 10.82
C ASP A 66 -3.52 6.43 9.84
N ALA A 67 -2.77 5.49 9.26
CA ALA A 67 -3.27 4.59 8.23
C ALA A 67 -2.40 3.33 8.06
N LEU A 68 -3.05 2.27 7.56
CA LEU A 68 -2.43 1.03 7.13
C LEU A 68 -2.51 0.91 5.61
N ALA A 69 -1.37 0.62 4.98
CA ALA A 69 -1.23 0.18 3.61
C ALA A 69 -0.87 -1.31 3.58
N VAL A 70 -1.57 -2.09 2.75
CA VAL A 70 -1.36 -3.53 2.57
C VAL A 70 -0.91 -3.75 1.13
N ILE A 71 0.23 -4.42 0.97
CA ILE A 71 0.93 -4.58 -0.30
C ILE A 71 1.26 -6.04 -0.53
N ASP A 72 0.96 -6.52 -1.72
CA ASP A 72 1.37 -7.83 -2.22
C ASP A 72 0.92 -9.03 -1.38
N ILE A 73 -0.15 -8.81 -0.60
CA ILE A 73 -0.76 -9.83 0.25
C ILE A 73 -2.27 -9.67 0.21
N PRO A 74 -3.02 -10.75 0.50
CA PRO A 74 -4.46 -10.66 0.67
C PRO A 74 -4.85 -9.62 1.73
N PRO A 75 -6.05 -9.01 1.64
CA PRO A 75 -6.49 -8.00 2.60
C PRO A 75 -6.44 -8.50 4.04
N ILE A 76 -5.76 -7.75 4.92
CA ILE A 76 -5.68 -8.04 6.36
C ILE A 76 -6.15 -6.87 7.22
N GLY A 77 -6.72 -7.17 8.38
CA GLY A 77 -7.19 -6.17 9.34
C GLY A 77 -8.60 -5.65 9.08
N ARG A 78 -9.02 -4.65 9.88
CA ARG A 78 -10.40 -4.12 9.89
C ARG A 78 -10.61 -2.90 8.99
N SER A 79 -9.58 -2.10 8.75
CA SER A 79 -9.62 -0.96 7.84
C SER A 79 -8.24 -0.78 7.20
N ILE A 80 -8.24 -0.76 5.88
CA ILE A 80 -7.07 -0.63 5.02
C ILE A 80 -7.24 0.69 4.27
N LYS A 81 -6.31 1.61 4.47
CA LYS A 81 -6.35 2.88 3.75
C LYS A 81 -5.89 2.69 2.31
N TYR A 82 -4.83 1.91 2.11
CA TYR A 82 -4.23 1.65 0.80
C TYR A 82 -4.06 0.16 0.58
N TYR A 83 -4.50 -0.36 -0.55
CA TYR A 83 -4.32 -1.75 -0.93
C TYR A 83 -3.66 -1.83 -2.30
N CYS A 84 -2.61 -2.64 -2.43
CA CYS A 84 -1.97 -2.94 -3.70
C CYS A 84 -1.68 -4.43 -3.81
N ASP A 85 -2.18 -5.11 -4.83
CA ASP A 85 -1.95 -6.54 -5.01
C ASP A 85 -2.18 -6.96 -6.46
N HIS A 86 -1.60 -8.10 -6.83
CA HIS A 86 -1.71 -8.70 -8.16
C HIS A 86 -2.09 -10.19 -8.12
N HIS A 87 -2.25 -10.78 -6.93
CA HIS A 87 -2.58 -12.19 -6.82
C HIS A 87 -4.04 -12.45 -7.19
N LEU A 88 -4.27 -13.27 -8.23
CA LEU A 88 -5.62 -13.67 -8.63
C LEU A 88 -6.40 -14.35 -7.49
N SER A 89 -5.70 -15.07 -6.61
CA SER A 89 -6.28 -15.72 -5.42
C SER A 89 -6.92 -14.75 -4.44
N SER A 90 -6.50 -13.48 -4.43
CA SER A 90 -7.04 -12.46 -3.53
C SER A 90 -8.34 -11.83 -4.06
N LYS A 91 -8.73 -12.08 -5.32
CA LYS A 91 -9.79 -11.34 -6.02
C LYS A 91 -11.09 -11.21 -5.24
N GLU A 92 -11.67 -12.33 -4.83
CA GLU A 92 -12.96 -12.36 -4.13
C GLU A 92 -12.90 -11.59 -2.80
N GLN A 93 -11.81 -11.78 -2.05
CA GLN A 93 -11.61 -11.10 -0.77
C GLN A 93 -11.42 -9.58 -0.95
N VAL A 94 -10.69 -9.17 -1.99
CA VAL A 94 -10.52 -7.75 -2.33
C VAL A 94 -11.86 -7.12 -2.67
N GLU A 95 -12.66 -7.77 -3.52
CA GLU A 95 -14.01 -7.30 -3.90
C GLU A 95 -14.90 -7.16 -2.67
N GLU A 96 -14.90 -8.13 -1.75
CA GLU A 96 -15.67 -8.08 -0.50
C GLU A 96 -15.23 -6.90 0.40
N TYR A 97 -13.92 -6.67 0.53
CA TYR A 97 -13.38 -5.60 1.35
C TYR A 97 -13.70 -4.22 0.77
N VAL A 98 -13.65 -4.07 -0.55
CA VAL A 98 -14.05 -2.83 -1.24
C VAL A 98 -15.56 -2.59 -1.07
N LEU A 99 -16.39 -3.62 -1.27
CA LEU A 99 -17.85 -3.53 -1.13
C LEU A 99 -18.26 -3.05 0.27
N HIS A 100 -17.59 -3.55 1.30
CA HIS A 100 -17.83 -3.19 2.69
C HIS A 100 -17.10 -1.91 3.15
N GLY A 101 -16.43 -1.19 2.24
CA GLY A 101 -15.69 0.03 2.55
C GLY A 101 -14.50 -0.17 3.49
N LYS A 102 -14.01 -1.42 3.63
CA LYS A 102 -12.83 -1.76 4.44
C LYS A 102 -11.54 -1.36 3.74
N ILE A 103 -11.52 -1.32 2.41
CA ILE A 103 -10.43 -0.73 1.61
C ILE A 103 -10.91 0.62 1.09
N ALA A 104 -10.26 1.69 1.54
CA ALA A 104 -10.59 3.04 1.06
C ALA A 104 -10.08 3.27 -0.37
N HIS A 105 -8.91 2.73 -0.70
CA HIS A 105 -8.27 2.91 -2.00
C HIS A 105 -7.59 1.61 -2.43
N CYS A 106 -8.03 1.07 -3.56
CA CYS A 106 -7.61 -0.23 -4.07
C CYS A 106 -6.89 -0.07 -5.41
N TYR A 107 -5.66 -0.59 -5.49
CA TYR A 107 -4.93 -0.74 -6.73
C TYR A 107 -4.62 -2.22 -6.98
N TYR A 108 -5.54 -2.88 -7.67
CA TYR A 108 -5.48 -4.32 -7.91
C TYR A 108 -5.42 -4.61 -9.42
N ASP A 109 -4.42 -5.39 -9.83
CA ASP A 109 -4.26 -5.81 -11.23
C ASP A 109 -3.77 -7.26 -11.29
N PRO A 110 -4.67 -8.25 -11.44
CA PRO A 110 -4.29 -9.65 -11.47
C PRO A 110 -3.53 -10.07 -12.73
N LYS A 111 -3.38 -9.16 -13.70
CA LYS A 111 -2.56 -9.38 -14.90
C LYS A 111 -1.17 -8.78 -14.76
N ALA A 112 -0.90 -8.04 -13.68
CA ALA A 112 0.43 -7.53 -13.44
C ALA A 112 1.39 -8.68 -13.06
N PRO A 113 2.63 -8.64 -13.55
CA PRO A 113 3.60 -9.69 -13.25
C PRO A 113 4.04 -9.72 -11.79
N SER A 114 3.93 -8.58 -11.09
CA SER A 114 4.36 -8.40 -9.70
C SER A 114 3.77 -7.11 -9.13
N ALA A 115 3.62 -7.00 -7.81
CA ALA A 115 3.24 -5.76 -7.15
C ALA A 115 4.27 -4.65 -7.40
N PHE A 116 5.57 -4.99 -7.46
CA PHE A 116 6.63 -4.02 -7.72
C PHE A 116 6.45 -3.37 -9.11
N SER A 117 6.08 -4.17 -10.12
CA SER A 117 5.82 -3.65 -11.46
C SER A 117 4.66 -2.64 -11.50
N MET A 118 3.65 -2.85 -10.65
CA MET A 118 2.51 -1.94 -10.50
C MET A 118 2.95 -0.63 -9.85
N VAL A 119 3.76 -0.72 -8.78
CA VAL A 119 4.34 0.44 -8.10
C VAL A 119 5.23 1.26 -9.03
N VAL A 120 6.09 0.63 -9.82
CA VAL A 120 6.97 1.32 -10.78
C VAL A 120 6.16 2.03 -11.87
N LYS A 121 5.07 1.40 -12.37
CA LYS A 121 4.15 2.08 -13.30
C LYS A 121 3.54 3.32 -12.66
N LEU A 122 3.11 3.21 -11.40
CA LEU A 122 2.60 4.36 -10.65
C LEU A 122 3.65 5.46 -10.51
N ALA A 123 4.87 5.12 -10.09
CA ALA A 123 5.99 6.05 -9.99
C ALA A 123 6.19 6.83 -11.31
N LYS A 124 6.29 6.12 -12.44
CA LYS A 124 6.44 6.75 -13.77
C LYS A 124 5.31 7.72 -14.11
N ILE A 125 4.06 7.41 -13.75
CA ILE A 125 2.91 8.30 -13.98
C ILE A 125 3.05 9.60 -13.18
N LEU A 126 3.59 9.51 -11.96
CA LEU A 126 3.82 10.65 -11.07
C LEU A 126 5.00 11.49 -11.55
N PHE A 127 6.11 10.85 -11.95
CA PHE A 127 7.33 11.54 -12.40
C PHE A 127 7.28 12.10 -13.83
N ASN A 128 6.49 11.53 -14.74
CA ASN A 128 6.31 12.08 -16.09
C ASN A 128 5.43 13.35 -16.13
N LYS A 129 5.06 13.91 -14.97
CA LYS A 129 4.50 15.27 -14.85
C LYS A 129 5.57 16.31 -14.46
N THR A 130 6.81 15.90 -14.20
CA THR A 130 7.90 16.80 -13.75
C THR A 130 8.81 17.28 -14.89
N VAL A 131 8.30 17.31 -16.13
CA VAL A 131 8.94 17.99 -17.28
C VAL A 131 7.91 18.84 -17.99
#